data_AF-A0A7Y6ZR54-F1
#
_entry.id   AF-A0A7Y6ZR54-F1
#
_cell.length_a   1.000
_cell.length_b   1.000
_cell.length_c   1.000
_cell.angle_alpha   90.00
_cell.angle_beta   90.00
_cell.angle_gamma   90.00
#
_symmetry.space_group_name_H-M   'P 1'
#
loop_
_entity.id
_entity.type
_entity.pdbx_description
1 polymer ?
#
loop_
_entity_poly.entity_id
_entity_poly.type
_entity_poly.pdbx_seq_one_letter_code
_entity_poly.pdbx_strand_id
1 'polypeptide(L)'
;MKKYVLLFVFAFSVFANFAQEKEEEGVTTYYLIRHAEKNRAIKNDKDPVLTLKGAKRAKHWANVLANANINLIYSTDYNRTKETAQPLADKNGLQIYLYDPRKMYDEAFKYNTKGKNVLIVGHSNTTPAFVNKILGKNKYGQISDDNNSNLYIVTVTKSGATSVVLKIDH
;
A
#
# COMPACT_ATOMS: atom_id res chain seq x y z
N MET A 1 43.43 17.58 65.56
CA MET A 1 42.88 18.14 64.29
C MET A 1 42.36 17.00 63.43
N LYS A 2 41.17 17.20 62.83
CA LYS A 2 40.52 16.39 61.78
C LYS A 2 39.96 15.02 62.22
N LYS A 3 38.74 14.62 61.87
CA LYS A 3 37.43 15.22 61.52
C LYS A 3 36.55 13.99 61.32
N TYR A 4 35.41 13.89 62.01
CA TYR A 4 34.38 12.91 61.69
C TYR A 4 33.79 13.22 60.31
N VAL A 5 33.69 12.22 59.43
CA VAL A 5 32.88 12.25 58.19
C VAL A 5 32.33 10.84 58.00
N LEU A 6 31.14 10.55 58.54
CA LEU A 6 29.87 10.45 57.82
C LEU A 6 29.89 9.55 56.56
N LEU A 7 29.34 8.34 56.74
CA LEU A 7 28.24 7.74 55.98
C LEU A 7 28.03 8.24 54.53
N PHE A 8 28.05 7.33 53.56
CA PHE A 8 26.96 7.21 52.58
C PHE A 8 27.03 5.82 51.93
N VAL A 9 26.14 4.93 52.38
CA VAL A 9 25.79 3.70 51.67
C VAL A 9 25.13 4.14 50.37
N PHE A 10 25.86 4.08 49.26
CA PHE A 10 25.30 4.31 47.95
C PHE A 10 24.58 3.02 47.52
N ALA A 11 23.37 2.82 48.06
CA ALA A 11 22.39 1.94 47.45
C ALA A 11 22.04 2.57 46.10
N PHE A 12 22.79 2.21 45.06
CA PHE A 12 22.44 2.54 43.69
C PHE A 12 21.18 1.74 43.36
N SER A 13 20.03 2.31 43.71
CA SER A 13 18.74 1.93 43.16
C SER A 13 18.83 2.14 41.65
N VAL A 14 19.26 1.09 40.95
CA VAL A 14 19.02 0.95 39.52
C VAL A 14 17.52 0.78 39.40
N PHE A 15 16.81 1.91 39.43
CA PHE A 15 15.52 1.99 38.78
C PHE A 15 15.82 1.68 37.32
N ALA A 16 15.63 0.41 36.97
CA ALA A 16 15.50 -0.03 35.60
C ALA A 16 14.41 0.85 35.01
N ASN A 17 14.83 1.90 34.30
CA ASN A 17 13.99 2.58 33.34
C ASN A 17 13.75 1.54 32.24
N PHE A 18 12.81 0.62 32.49
CA PHE A 18 12.03 0.02 31.44
C PHE A 18 11.28 1.19 30.81
N ALA A 19 11.96 1.91 29.92
CA ALA A 19 11.31 2.66 28.88
C ALA A 19 10.53 1.61 28.09
N GLN A 20 9.27 1.43 28.47
CA GLN A 20 8.34 0.64 27.71
C GLN A 20 8.26 1.33 26.35
N GLU A 21 8.97 0.78 25.36
CA GLU A 21 8.74 1.10 23.95
C GLU A 21 7.26 0.81 23.73
N LYS A 22 6.47 1.87 23.78
CA LYS A 22 5.08 1.83 23.39
C LYS A 22 5.15 1.51 21.90
N GLU A 23 4.89 0.26 21.52
CA GLU A 23 4.70 -0.10 20.11
C GLU A 23 3.69 0.90 19.54
N GLU A 24 4.21 1.89 18.82
CA GLU A 24 3.39 2.79 18.03
C GLU A 24 2.91 1.91 16.89
N GLU A 25 1.76 1.25 17.09
CA GLU A 25 1.23 0.34 16.09
C GLU A 25 0.95 1.16 14.83
N GLY A 26 1.84 1.01 13.85
CA GLY A 26 1.86 1.84 12.67
C GLY A 26 0.56 1.75 11.87
N VAL A 27 0.07 2.91 11.46
CA VAL A 27 -1.04 3.01 10.51
C VAL A 27 -0.59 2.42 9.17
N THR A 28 -1.42 1.55 8.59
CA THR A 28 -1.16 0.99 7.25
C THR A 28 -2.12 1.62 6.26
N THR A 29 -1.60 2.21 5.18
CA THR A 29 -2.43 2.82 4.14
C THR A 29 -2.23 2.09 2.81
N TYR A 30 -3.32 1.54 2.27
CA TYR A 30 -3.33 0.92 0.96
C TYR A 30 -3.92 1.88 -0.06
N TYR A 31 -3.17 2.12 -1.12
CA TYR A 31 -3.60 2.84 -2.31
C TYR A 31 -3.87 1.80 -3.39
N LEU A 32 -5.14 1.60 -3.75
CA LEU A 32 -5.51 0.61 -4.75
C LEU A 32 -6.01 1.30 -6.01
N ILE A 33 -5.43 0.90 -7.13
CA ILE A 33 -5.83 1.35 -8.46
C ILE A 33 -6.07 0.13 -9.37
N ARG A 34 -6.85 0.34 -10.41
CA ARG A 34 -6.88 -0.58 -11.55
C ARG A 34 -5.73 -0.23 -12.49
N HIS A 35 -5.19 -1.21 -13.22
CA HIS A 35 -4.30 -0.95 -14.36
C HIS A 35 -4.86 0.16 -15.29
N ALA A 36 -3.99 0.85 -15.99
CA ALA A 36 -4.33 1.86 -16.99
C ALA A 36 -4.87 1.24 -18.30
N GLU A 37 -5.17 2.08 -19.29
CA GLU A 37 -5.79 1.68 -20.55
C GLU A 37 -4.93 0.67 -21.34
N LYS A 38 -5.40 -0.58 -21.42
CA LYS A 38 -4.75 -1.69 -22.15
C LYS A 38 -5.01 -1.65 -23.65
N ASN A 39 -4.08 -2.16 -24.44
CA ASN A 39 -4.24 -2.34 -25.88
C ASN A 39 -5.30 -3.42 -26.17
N ARG A 40 -6.16 -3.18 -27.16
CA ARG A 40 -7.22 -4.10 -27.59
C ARG A 40 -7.19 -4.39 -29.10
N ALA A 41 -6.14 -3.93 -29.80
CA ALA A 41 -6.03 -4.11 -31.25
C ALA A 41 -5.84 -5.59 -31.63
N ILE A 42 -5.12 -6.36 -30.81
CA ILE A 42 -4.92 -7.79 -31.03
C ILE A 42 -6.07 -8.56 -30.38
N LYS A 43 -6.88 -9.23 -31.20
CA LYS A 43 -7.95 -10.10 -30.73
C LYS A 43 -7.35 -11.29 -29.97
N ASN A 44 -7.97 -11.67 -28.86
CA ASN A 44 -7.57 -12.79 -27.99
C ASN A 44 -6.20 -12.65 -27.30
N ASP A 45 -5.61 -11.46 -27.27
CA ASP A 45 -4.46 -11.19 -26.42
C ASP A 45 -4.88 -11.27 -24.95
N LYS A 46 -4.35 -12.26 -24.23
CA LYS A 46 -4.65 -12.52 -22.82
C LYS A 46 -3.85 -11.62 -21.88
N ASP A 47 -2.73 -11.08 -22.34
CA ASP A 47 -1.89 -10.19 -21.55
C ASP A 47 -1.43 -8.95 -22.33
N PRO A 48 -2.39 -8.11 -22.77
CA PRO A 48 -2.08 -6.93 -23.54
C PRO A 48 -1.30 -5.92 -22.71
N VAL A 49 -0.34 -5.29 -23.36
CA VAL A 49 0.40 -4.12 -22.88
C VAL A 49 -0.50 -2.89 -22.81
N LEU A 50 -0.02 -1.80 -22.20
CA LEU A 50 -0.72 -0.52 -22.20
C LEU A 50 -0.74 0.14 -23.58
N THR A 51 -1.80 0.91 -23.84
CA THR A 51 -1.83 1.89 -24.94
C THR A 51 -0.93 3.09 -24.60
N LEU A 52 -0.68 3.97 -25.58
CA LEU A 52 -0.05 5.27 -25.32
C LEU A 52 -0.82 6.10 -24.26
N LYS A 53 -2.16 6.06 -24.30
CA LYS A 53 -3.00 6.70 -23.28
C LYS A 53 -2.76 6.07 -21.90
N GLY A 54 -2.70 4.75 -21.83
CA GLY A 54 -2.42 4.00 -20.61
C GLY A 54 -1.04 4.32 -20.03
N ALA A 55 -0.01 4.41 -20.87
CA ALA A 55 1.33 4.80 -20.45
C ALA A 55 1.38 6.24 -19.89
N LYS A 56 0.64 7.18 -20.50
CA LYS A 56 0.50 8.54 -19.96
C LYS A 56 -0.19 8.53 -18.60
N ARG A 57 -1.27 7.75 -18.44
CA ARG A 57 -1.94 7.59 -17.15
C ARG A 57 -1.05 6.96 -16.09
N ALA A 58 -0.26 5.94 -16.43
CA ALA A 58 0.69 5.33 -15.50
C ALA A 58 1.69 6.36 -14.96
N LYS A 59 2.22 7.23 -15.83
CA LYS A 59 3.05 8.38 -15.41
C LYS A 59 2.28 9.37 -14.54
N HIS A 60 1.02 9.64 -14.86
CA HIS A 60 0.17 10.51 -14.04
C HIS A 60 -0.05 9.93 -12.63
N TRP A 61 -0.26 8.62 -12.48
CA TRP A 61 -0.34 7.97 -11.17
C TRP A 61 0.93 8.16 -10.34
N ALA A 62 2.11 8.09 -10.95
CA ALA A 62 3.37 8.36 -10.27
C ALA A 62 3.50 9.82 -9.79
N ASN A 63 2.76 10.75 -10.40
CA ASN A 63 2.69 12.14 -9.95
C ASN A 63 1.67 12.31 -8.82
N VAL A 64 0.47 11.74 -8.98
CA VAL A 64 -0.60 11.77 -7.97
C VAL A 64 -0.13 11.16 -6.64
N LEU A 65 0.63 10.07 -6.71
CA LEU A 65 1.11 9.33 -5.54
C LEU A 65 2.52 9.74 -5.10
N ALA A 66 3.11 10.79 -5.69
CA ALA A 66 4.49 11.19 -5.42
C ALA A 66 4.76 11.48 -3.94
N ASN A 67 3.79 12.11 -3.27
CA ASN A 67 3.90 12.51 -1.86
C ASN A 67 3.21 11.52 -0.91
N ALA A 68 2.77 10.36 -1.42
CA ALA A 68 2.13 9.33 -0.61
C ALA A 68 3.13 8.46 0.17
N ASN A 69 4.44 8.72 0.07
CA ASN A 69 5.51 7.98 0.76
C ASN A 69 5.37 6.46 0.60
N ILE A 70 5.05 6.00 -0.61
CA ILE A 70 4.85 4.57 -0.89
C ILE A 70 6.13 3.80 -0.53
N ASN A 71 5.98 2.77 0.31
CA ASN A 71 7.06 1.89 0.75
C ASN A 71 7.10 0.57 -0.05
N LEU A 72 5.94 0.09 -0.51
CA LEU A 72 5.80 -1.18 -1.23
C LEU A 72 4.83 -1.05 -2.40
N ILE A 73 5.10 -1.79 -3.48
CA ILE A 73 4.25 -1.85 -4.65
C ILE A 73 3.92 -3.31 -4.96
N TYR A 74 2.63 -3.61 -5.07
CA TYR A 74 2.11 -4.92 -5.46
C TYR A 74 1.33 -4.82 -6.77
N SER A 75 1.48 -5.83 -7.62
CA SER A 75 0.77 -5.97 -8.89
C SER A 75 0.36 -7.42 -9.11
N THR A 76 -0.72 -7.67 -9.85
CA THR A 76 -0.91 -9.00 -10.45
C THR A 76 0.12 -9.22 -11.57
N ASP A 77 0.31 -10.47 -11.97
CA ASP A 77 1.28 -10.84 -13.02
C ASP A 77 0.73 -10.69 -14.44
N TYR A 78 0.26 -9.47 -14.77
CA TYR A 78 -0.10 -9.08 -16.13
C TYR A 78 0.73 -7.88 -16.55
N ASN A 79 1.10 -7.79 -17.83
CA ASN A 79 1.84 -6.68 -18.41
C ASN A 79 1.19 -5.33 -18.07
N ARG A 80 -0.11 -5.18 -18.32
CA ARG A 80 -0.84 -3.94 -18.03
C ARG A 80 -0.77 -3.49 -16.57
N THR A 81 -0.77 -4.39 -15.59
CA THR A 81 -0.70 -4.02 -14.17
C THR A 81 0.73 -3.65 -13.78
N LYS A 82 1.72 -4.42 -14.23
CA LYS A 82 3.15 -4.14 -14.05
C LYS A 82 3.54 -2.79 -14.68
N GLU A 83 3.17 -2.56 -15.93
CA GLU A 83 3.43 -1.31 -16.66
C GLU A 83 2.73 -0.10 -16.04
N THR A 84 1.58 -0.30 -15.38
CA THR A 84 0.90 0.80 -14.66
C THR A 84 1.66 1.19 -13.40
N ALA A 85 2.21 0.22 -12.69
CA ALA A 85 2.99 0.41 -11.47
C ALA A 85 4.40 0.96 -11.74
N GLN A 86 4.99 0.59 -12.88
CA GLN A 86 6.41 0.82 -13.20
C GLN A 86 6.85 2.28 -13.05
N PRO A 87 6.12 3.31 -13.52
CA PRO A 87 6.60 4.68 -13.40
C PRO A 87 6.77 5.16 -11.95
N LEU A 88 5.93 4.69 -11.02
CA LEU A 88 6.10 5.02 -9.60
C LEU A 88 7.22 4.17 -8.97
N ALA A 89 7.32 2.91 -9.37
CA ALA A 89 8.40 2.02 -8.93
C ALA A 89 9.77 2.60 -9.28
N ASP A 90 9.98 3.00 -10.54
CA ASP A 90 11.21 3.63 -11.01
C ASP A 90 11.49 4.93 -10.26
N LYS A 91 10.48 5.79 -10.11
CA LYS A 91 10.61 7.10 -9.44
C LYS A 91 11.03 6.95 -7.97
N ASN A 92 10.54 5.94 -7.28
CA ASN A 92 10.81 5.72 -5.86
C ASN A 92 11.96 4.71 -5.62
N GLY A 93 12.57 4.14 -6.67
CA GLY A 93 13.58 3.09 -6.55
C GLY A 93 13.05 1.81 -5.90
N LEU A 94 11.78 1.47 -6.12
CA LEU A 94 11.11 0.32 -5.51
C LEU A 94 10.96 -0.83 -6.52
N GLN A 95 10.95 -2.05 -6.00
CA GLN A 95 10.57 -3.23 -6.76
C GLN A 95 9.05 -3.45 -6.76
N ILE A 96 8.54 -4.11 -7.81
CA ILE A 96 7.14 -4.55 -7.88
C ILE A 96 7.06 -6.00 -7.42
N TYR A 97 6.29 -6.25 -6.36
CA TYR A 97 5.98 -7.58 -5.87
C TYR A 97 4.73 -8.13 -6.55
N LEU A 98 4.75 -9.41 -6.89
CA LEU A 98 3.59 -10.09 -7.47
C LEU A 98 2.67 -10.64 -6.38
N TYR A 99 1.36 -10.51 -6.57
CA TYR A 99 0.36 -11.16 -5.71
C TYR A 99 -0.66 -11.96 -6.53
N ASP A 100 -1.17 -13.05 -5.94
CA ASP A 100 -2.27 -13.82 -6.50
C ASP A 100 -3.61 -13.19 -6.08
N PRO A 101 -4.45 -12.72 -7.01
CA PRO A 101 -5.76 -12.17 -6.67
C PRO A 101 -6.72 -13.19 -6.02
N ARG A 102 -6.40 -14.48 -6.00
CA ARG A 102 -7.20 -15.50 -5.28
C ARG A 102 -6.82 -15.61 -3.81
N LYS A 103 -5.66 -15.09 -3.41
CA LYS A 103 -5.11 -15.13 -2.04
C LYS A 103 -4.85 -13.72 -1.49
N MET A 104 -5.71 -12.76 -1.83
CA MET A 104 -5.56 -11.38 -1.38
C MET A 104 -5.71 -11.25 0.15
N TYR A 105 -4.90 -10.37 0.74
CA TYR A 105 -4.98 -9.97 2.14
C TYR A 105 -4.84 -11.12 3.15
N ASP A 106 -3.96 -12.08 2.85
CA ASP A 106 -3.58 -13.14 3.79
C ASP A 106 -2.66 -12.63 4.90
N GLU A 107 -2.33 -13.49 5.88
CA GLU A 107 -1.50 -13.10 7.02
C GLU A 107 -0.07 -12.69 6.61
N ALA A 108 0.49 -13.32 5.58
CA ALA A 108 1.80 -12.96 5.06
C ALA A 108 1.78 -11.55 4.45
N PHE A 109 0.75 -11.23 3.65
CA PHE A 109 0.53 -9.89 3.12
C PHE A 109 0.42 -8.87 4.25
N LYS A 110 -0.46 -9.10 5.23
CA LYS A 110 -0.66 -8.20 6.38
C LYS A 110 0.63 -7.97 7.18
N TYR A 111 1.39 -9.04 7.44
CA TYR A 111 2.66 -8.95 8.13
C TYR A 111 3.66 -8.08 7.37
N ASN A 112 3.80 -8.31 6.05
CA ASN A 112 4.74 -7.58 5.20
C ASN A 112 4.38 -6.10 5.03
N THR A 113 3.09 -5.75 5.10
CA THR A 113 2.59 -4.40 4.87
C THR A 113 2.32 -3.60 6.14
N LYS A 114 2.37 -4.20 7.33
CA LYS A 114 2.09 -3.53 8.61
C LYS A 114 2.92 -2.24 8.76
N GLY A 115 2.23 -1.14 9.02
CA GLY A 115 2.80 0.19 9.24
C GLY A 115 3.33 0.89 7.98
N LYS A 116 2.96 0.42 6.78
CA LYS A 116 3.47 0.93 5.50
C LYS A 116 2.39 1.57 4.64
N ASN A 117 2.82 2.44 3.74
CA ASN A 117 2.03 2.91 2.61
C ASN A 117 2.30 2.02 1.40
N VAL A 118 1.25 1.41 0.84
CA VAL A 118 1.37 0.35 -0.14
C VAL A 118 0.51 0.66 -1.37
N LEU A 119 1.12 0.68 -2.56
CA LEU A 119 0.37 0.70 -3.81
C LEU A 119 0.01 -0.74 -4.22
N ILE A 120 -1.25 -0.97 -4.58
CA ILE A 120 -1.73 -2.24 -5.14
C ILE A 120 -2.40 -1.97 -6.48
N VAL A 121 -1.90 -2.62 -7.54
CA VAL A 121 -2.42 -2.48 -8.90
C VAL A 121 -3.12 -3.78 -9.33
N GLY A 122 -4.43 -3.67 -9.58
CA GLY A 122 -5.29 -4.79 -9.94
C GLY A 122 -6.16 -4.56 -11.18
N HIS A 123 -7.35 -5.17 -11.18
CA HIS A 123 -8.30 -5.16 -12.29
C HIS A 123 -9.67 -4.59 -11.86
N SER A 124 -10.57 -4.41 -12.80
CA SER A 124 -11.92 -3.85 -12.57
C SER A 124 -12.76 -4.67 -11.57
N ASN A 125 -12.53 -5.96 -11.47
CA ASN A 125 -13.17 -6.85 -10.50
C ASN A 125 -12.34 -7.03 -9.21
N THR A 126 -11.02 -7.13 -9.34
CA THR A 126 -10.12 -7.49 -8.22
C THR A 126 -9.76 -6.31 -7.33
N THR A 127 -9.62 -5.10 -7.89
CA THR A 127 -9.33 -3.89 -7.10
C THR A 127 -10.43 -3.61 -6.05
N PRO A 128 -11.72 -3.46 -6.41
CA PRO A 128 -12.77 -3.26 -5.41
C PRO A 128 -12.95 -4.46 -4.47
N ALA A 129 -12.75 -5.69 -4.96
CA ALA A 129 -12.80 -6.88 -4.12
C ALA A 129 -11.69 -6.89 -3.05
N PHE A 130 -10.47 -6.46 -3.39
CA PHE A 130 -9.37 -6.33 -2.43
C PHE A 130 -9.72 -5.27 -1.37
N VAL A 131 -10.24 -4.11 -1.78
CA VAL A 131 -10.72 -3.08 -0.83
C VAL A 131 -11.72 -3.67 0.16
N ASN A 132 -12.73 -4.40 -0.33
CA ASN A 132 -13.73 -5.04 0.52
C ASN A 132 -13.12 -6.07 1.48
N LYS A 133 -12.13 -6.83 1.01
CA LYS A 133 -11.41 -7.82 1.82
C LYS A 133 -10.65 -7.15 2.97
N ILE A 134 -10.00 -6.02 2.71
CA ILE A 134 -9.31 -5.22 3.75
C ILE A 134 -10.32 -4.67 4.76
N LEU A 135 -11.46 -4.18 4.28
CA LEU A 135 -12.51 -3.60 5.13
C LEU A 135 -13.32 -4.64 5.92
N GLY A 136 -13.27 -5.91 5.55
CA GLY A 136 -14.12 -6.96 6.12
C GLY A 136 -15.61 -6.83 5.76
N LYS A 137 -15.96 -6.06 4.72
CA LYS A 137 -17.35 -5.85 4.29
C LYS A 137 -17.47 -5.56 2.79
N ASN A 138 -18.61 -5.91 2.20
CA ASN A 138 -18.91 -5.70 0.78
C ASN A 138 -19.40 -4.26 0.53
N LYS A 139 -18.49 -3.28 0.51
CA LYS A 139 -18.82 -1.86 0.31
C LYS A 139 -18.82 -1.46 -1.17
N TYR A 140 -17.89 -1.99 -1.98
CA TYR A 140 -17.69 -1.60 -3.36
C TYR A 140 -18.01 -2.73 -4.33
N GLY A 141 -18.86 -2.45 -5.33
CA GLY A 141 -19.12 -3.37 -6.44
C GLY A 141 -17.98 -3.39 -7.46
N GLN A 142 -18.04 -4.36 -8.38
CA GLN A 142 -17.19 -4.37 -9.56
C GLN A 142 -17.34 -3.06 -10.35
N ILE A 143 -16.23 -2.51 -10.82
CA ILE A 143 -16.23 -1.32 -11.67
C ILE A 143 -16.26 -1.72 -13.15
N SER A 144 -16.65 -0.78 -14.02
CA SER A 144 -16.61 -1.00 -15.47
C SER A 144 -15.20 -1.28 -15.98
N ASP A 145 -15.07 -2.06 -17.06
CA ASP A 145 -13.79 -2.39 -17.70
C ASP A 145 -13.16 -1.21 -18.47
N ASP A 146 -13.78 -0.04 -18.48
CA ASP A 146 -13.22 1.21 -19.01
C ASP A 146 -12.93 2.26 -17.91
N ASN A 147 -13.27 1.98 -16.65
CA ASN A 147 -12.90 2.85 -15.54
C ASN A 147 -11.45 2.63 -15.15
N ASN A 148 -10.57 3.59 -15.43
CA ASN A 148 -9.15 3.58 -15.05
C ASN A 148 -8.76 4.75 -14.11
N SER A 149 -9.74 5.50 -13.58
CA SER A 149 -9.49 6.73 -12.81
C SER A 149 -9.78 6.62 -11.30
N ASN A 150 -10.32 5.50 -10.82
CA ASN A 150 -10.56 5.33 -9.39
C ASN A 150 -9.25 5.13 -8.62
N LEU A 151 -9.06 5.92 -7.56
CA LEU A 151 -8.08 5.71 -6.50
C LEU A 151 -8.82 5.37 -5.20
N TYR A 152 -8.65 4.15 -4.72
CA TYR A 152 -9.13 3.75 -3.41
C TYR A 152 -8.02 3.96 -2.38
N ILE A 153 -8.34 4.63 -1.28
CA ILE A 153 -7.42 4.80 -0.16
C ILE A 153 -8.07 4.10 1.04
N VAL A 154 -7.39 3.07 1.55
CA VAL A 154 -7.86 2.27 2.68
C VAL A 154 -6.86 2.42 3.82
N THR A 155 -7.32 2.92 4.96
CA THR A 155 -6.48 3.13 6.14
C THR A 155 -6.85 2.12 7.20
N VAL A 156 -5.86 1.38 7.69
CA VAL A 156 -6.01 0.35 8.72
C VAL A 156 -5.28 0.81 9.99
N THR A 157 -6.02 0.79 11.10
CA THR A 157 -5.58 1.14 12.45
C THR A 157 -6.05 0.08 13.44
N LYS A 158 -5.68 0.20 14.73
CA LYS A 158 -6.22 -0.67 15.80
C LYS A 158 -7.74 -0.66 15.85
N SER A 159 -8.35 0.48 15.57
CA SER A 159 -9.80 0.70 15.63
C SER A 159 -10.55 0.11 14.42
N GLY A 160 -9.82 -0.43 13.44
CA GLY A 160 -10.38 -1.03 12.23
C GLY A 160 -9.92 -0.34 10.95
N ALA A 161 -10.64 -0.63 9.87
CA ALA A 161 -10.32 -0.17 8.52
C ALA A 161 -11.39 0.78 7.97
N THR A 162 -10.95 1.90 7.40
CA THR A 162 -11.81 2.88 6.72
C THR A 162 -11.36 3.06 5.28
N SER A 163 -12.25 3.59 4.43
CA SER A 163 -11.90 3.83 3.02
C SER A 163 -12.61 5.05 2.44
N VAL A 164 -11.88 5.72 1.54
CA VAL A 164 -12.40 6.73 0.61
C VAL A 164 -12.07 6.30 -0.82
N VAL A 165 -12.89 6.72 -1.78
CA VAL A 165 -12.60 6.56 -3.21
C VAL A 165 -12.60 7.95 -3.84
N LEU A 166 -11.54 8.23 -4.60
CA LEU A 166 -11.39 9.44 -5.39
C LEU A 166 -11.45 9.08 -6.87
N LYS A 167 -11.92 10.00 -7.69
CA LYS A 167 -11.85 9.89 -9.15
C LYS A 167 -10.80 10.87 -9.66
N ILE A 168 -9.74 10.34 -10.23
CA ILE A 168 -8.58 11.10 -10.72
C ILE A 168 -8.57 11.03 -12.24
N ASP A 169 -9.15 12.06 -12.84
CA ASP A 169 -9.12 12.25 -14.28
C ASP A 169 -7.75 12.82 -14.72
N HIS A 170 -7.52 12.82 -16.02
CA HIS A 170 -6.21 13.04 -16.66
C HIS A 170 -6.06 14.49 -17.10
#